data_AF-A0AA90UEF6-F1
#
_entry.id   AF-A0AA90UEF6-F1
#
_cell.length_a   1.000
_cell.length_b   1.000
_cell.length_c   1.000
_cell.angle_alpha   90.00
_cell.angle_beta   90.00
_cell.angle_gamma   90.00
#
_symmetry.space_group_name_H-M   'P 1'
#
loop_
_entity.id
_entity.type
_entity.pdbx_description
1 polymer ?
#
loop_
_entity_poly.entity_id
_entity_poly.type
_entity_poly.pdbx_seq_one_letter_code
_entity_poly.pdbx_strand_id
1 'polypeptide(L)'
;YYNPLIDGYEIADRFIAGNVIEKAERIEEWLKENPDHAIARESLEALKASSPEPIAFEDLDFNFGERWIPTGVYSAYMSHLFNTQVSIVYSDSMDEYSAKCSMKTMAITDEYMVKGYYRHYDGMSLMKHALHNTCPDMMKSIGEDEHGNDIKVRDSEGIQLANAKIDEIRNGFSEWLEEQSDSFKERLTTMYNRKFNCFVRPKYDGSHQTFPGLDLKVLGGKYGVKSVYPSQKDCVWMLLQNGGGICDHEVGTGKTLIMCMAAHEMKRLGMAHKPMIIGLKANVAEIAATYQTAYPNARILYASEKDFSTKNRVSFFNNIKNNDYDCVIMSHDQFGKIPQSPELQRQILQAELDT
;
A
#
# COMPACT_ATOMS: atom_id res chain seq x y z
N TYR A 1 17.53 -18.79 -3.69
CA TYR A 1 18.54 -18.21 -2.79
C TYR A 1 18.39 -18.80 -1.41
N TYR A 2 19.50 -19.07 -0.73
CA TYR A 2 19.47 -19.50 0.67
C TYR A 2 19.23 -18.26 1.56
N ASN A 3 18.19 -18.28 2.38
CA ASN A 3 17.90 -17.25 3.35
C ASN A 3 18.28 -17.76 4.76
N PRO A 4 19.40 -17.28 5.34
CA PRO A 4 19.84 -17.72 6.66
C PRO A 4 18.88 -17.29 7.78
N LEU A 5 18.03 -16.29 7.56
CA LEU A 5 17.08 -15.78 8.56
C LEU A 5 15.93 -16.76 8.84
N ILE A 6 15.68 -17.70 7.92
CA ILE A 6 14.66 -18.74 8.06
C ILE A 6 15.25 -20.15 7.94
N ASP A 7 16.58 -20.25 7.90
CA ASP A 7 17.34 -21.48 7.66
C ASP A 7 16.80 -22.33 6.50
N GLY A 8 16.59 -21.70 5.34
CA GLY A 8 15.93 -22.35 4.22
C GLY A 8 16.12 -21.65 2.88
N TYR A 9 15.74 -22.33 1.80
CA TYR A 9 15.77 -21.77 0.46
C TYR A 9 14.46 -21.06 0.11
N GLU A 10 14.58 -19.86 -0.44
CA GLU A 10 13.49 -19.12 -1.05
C GLU A 10 13.71 -18.99 -2.56
N ILE A 11 12.62 -19.00 -3.31
CA ILE A 11 12.62 -18.70 -4.73
C ILE A 11 12.93 -17.21 -4.97
N ALA A 12 13.52 -16.91 -6.13
CA ALA A 12 13.98 -15.57 -6.48
C ALA A 12 12.89 -14.51 -6.31
N ASP A 13 11.69 -14.81 -6.80
CA ASP A 13 10.50 -13.93 -6.81
C ASP A 13 10.09 -13.48 -5.40
N ARG A 14 10.42 -14.25 -4.36
CA ARG A 14 10.14 -13.94 -2.95
C ARG A 14 11.35 -13.33 -2.25
N PHE A 15 12.53 -13.87 -2.53
CA PHE A 15 13.76 -13.45 -1.87
C PHE A 15 14.14 -12.01 -2.26
N ILE A 16 14.12 -11.72 -3.57
CA ILE A 16 14.48 -10.44 -4.19
C ILE A 16 13.27 -9.47 -4.24
N ALA A 17 12.38 -9.55 -3.26
CA ALA A 17 11.19 -8.71 -3.20
C ALA A 17 10.94 -8.18 -1.79
N GLY A 18 10.14 -7.10 -1.69
CA GLY A 18 9.92 -6.40 -0.43
C GLY A 18 11.11 -5.52 -0.05
N ASN A 19 11.32 -5.31 1.25
CA ASN A 19 12.43 -4.49 1.76
C ASN A 19 13.77 -5.22 1.57
N VAL A 20 14.42 -5.03 0.42
CA VAL A 20 15.67 -5.73 0.08
C VAL A 20 16.87 -5.18 0.84
N ILE A 21 16.82 -3.91 1.23
CA ILE A 21 17.88 -3.26 2.03
C ILE A 21 17.92 -3.86 3.43
N GLU A 22 16.78 -3.93 4.13
CA GLU A 22 16.71 -4.55 5.46
C GLU A 22 17.10 -6.03 5.41
N LYS A 23 16.63 -6.78 4.41
CA LYS A 23 17.06 -8.17 4.20
C LYS A 23 18.57 -8.28 4.04
N ALA A 24 19.18 -7.42 3.22
CA ALA A 24 20.61 -7.41 2.99
C ALA A 24 21.39 -7.08 4.26
N GLU A 25 20.97 -6.06 5.02
CA GLU A 25 21.60 -5.66 6.28
C GLU A 25 21.56 -6.79 7.33
N ARG A 26 20.42 -7.48 7.46
CA ARG A 26 20.28 -8.61 8.39
C ARG A 26 21.13 -9.82 7.99
N ILE A 27 21.23 -10.12 6.69
CA ILE A 27 22.09 -11.19 6.20
C ILE A 27 23.56 -10.81 6.35
N GLU A 28 23.93 -9.55 6.12
CA GLU A 28 25.29 -9.04 6.32
C GLU A 28 25.70 -9.11 7.80
N GLU A 29 24.79 -8.80 8.72
CA GLU A 29 25.02 -8.97 10.16
C GLU A 29 25.21 -10.45 10.53
N TRP A 30 24.35 -11.34 10.03
CA TRP A 30 24.49 -12.78 10.25
C TRP A 30 25.82 -13.34 9.71
N LEU A 31 26.29 -12.82 8.57
CA LEU A 31 27.57 -13.18 7.96
C LEU A 31 28.79 -12.71 8.77
N LYS A 32 28.67 -11.68 9.63
CA LYS A 32 29.76 -11.30 10.55
C LYS A 32 30.04 -12.41 11.57
N GLU A 33 28.99 -13.11 11.99
CA GLU A 33 29.08 -14.26 12.91
C GLU A 33 29.38 -15.58 12.18
N ASN A 34 29.07 -15.65 10.87
CA ASN A 34 29.25 -16.84 10.03
C ASN A 34 30.05 -16.53 8.76
N PRO A 35 31.34 -16.15 8.86
CA PRO A 35 32.08 -15.57 7.74
C PRO A 35 32.20 -16.50 6.56
N ASP A 36 32.35 -17.82 6.78
CA ASP A 36 32.69 -18.82 5.76
C ASP A 36 31.49 -19.33 4.93
N HIS A 37 30.28 -18.81 5.17
CA HIS A 37 29.07 -19.32 4.52
C HIS A 37 28.88 -18.77 3.09
N ALA A 38 29.55 -19.40 2.11
CA ALA A 38 29.57 -18.97 0.71
C ALA A 38 28.18 -18.75 0.08
N ILE A 39 27.22 -19.64 0.35
CA ILE A 39 25.86 -19.57 -0.23
C ILE A 39 25.10 -18.34 0.30
N ALA A 40 25.35 -17.94 1.55
CA ALA A 40 24.70 -16.76 2.13
C ALA A 40 25.32 -15.47 1.56
N ARG A 41 26.60 -15.48 1.19
CA ARG A 41 27.23 -14.36 0.49
C ARG A 41 26.66 -14.18 -0.92
N GLU A 42 26.43 -15.27 -1.66
CA GLU A 42 25.77 -15.22 -2.97
C GLU A 42 24.35 -14.63 -2.86
N SER A 43 23.59 -15.05 -1.84
CA SER A 43 22.28 -14.46 -1.54
C SER A 43 22.37 -12.96 -1.21
N LEU A 44 23.38 -12.54 -0.44
CA LEU A 44 23.59 -11.12 -0.15
C LEU A 44 23.92 -10.31 -1.41
N GLU A 45 24.76 -10.84 -2.29
CA GLU A 45 25.09 -10.20 -3.57
C GLU A 45 23.85 -10.04 -4.45
N ALA A 46 22.98 -11.05 -4.50
CA ALA A 46 21.72 -10.97 -5.23
C ALA A 46 20.80 -9.86 -4.70
N LEU A 47 20.70 -9.68 -3.37
CA LEU A 47 19.93 -8.59 -2.78
C LEU A 47 20.54 -7.21 -3.11
N LYS A 48 21.87 -7.09 -2.99
CA LYS A 48 22.58 -5.84 -3.31
C LYS A 48 22.42 -5.47 -4.79
N ALA A 49 22.53 -6.44 -5.69
CA ALA A 49 22.33 -6.24 -7.13
C ALA A 49 20.88 -5.85 -7.50
N SER A 50 19.91 -6.26 -6.68
CA SER A 50 18.50 -5.92 -6.87
C SER A 50 18.05 -4.63 -6.19
N SER A 51 18.93 -4.02 -5.38
CA SER A 51 18.60 -2.82 -4.63
C SER A 51 18.27 -1.67 -5.59
N PRO A 52 17.19 -0.91 -5.33
CA PRO A 52 16.88 0.27 -6.12
C PRO A 52 18.07 1.24 -6.17
N GLU A 53 18.21 1.94 -7.29
CA GLU A 53 19.20 3.01 -7.40
C GLU A 53 18.90 4.07 -6.33
N PRO A 54 19.88 4.44 -5.48
CA PRO A 54 19.66 5.45 -4.46
C PRO A 54 19.27 6.78 -5.09
N ILE A 55 18.19 7.38 -4.60
CA ILE A 55 17.77 8.73 -5.00
C ILE A 55 18.75 9.71 -4.38
N ALA A 56 19.32 10.59 -5.20
CA ALA A 56 20.28 11.61 -4.77
C ALA A 56 19.60 12.69 -3.92
N PHE A 57 20.38 13.45 -3.15
CA PHE A 57 19.81 14.51 -2.31
C PHE A 57 19.05 15.56 -3.13
N GLU A 58 19.57 15.90 -4.31
CA GLU A 58 19.03 16.91 -5.22
C GLU A 58 17.70 16.49 -5.85
N ASP A 59 17.41 15.18 -5.88
CA ASP A 59 16.17 14.61 -6.41
C ASP A 59 15.11 14.40 -5.30
N LEU A 60 15.45 14.66 -4.04
CA LEU A 60 14.53 14.56 -2.91
C LEU A 60 13.82 15.89 -2.67
N ASP A 61 12.49 15.83 -2.63
CA ASP A 61 11.66 16.95 -2.20
C ASP A 61 11.46 16.90 -0.68
N PHE A 62 11.97 17.90 0.03
CA PHE A 62 11.91 17.99 1.48
C PHE A 62 10.83 18.98 1.91
N ASN A 63 9.87 18.50 2.71
CA ASN A 63 8.90 19.37 3.34
C ASN A 63 9.16 19.55 4.85
N PHE A 64 8.98 20.77 5.32
CA PHE A 64 9.01 21.06 6.76
C PHE A 64 7.83 20.36 7.45
N GLY A 65 8.12 19.56 8.49
CA GLY A 65 7.12 18.83 9.28
C GLY A 65 6.89 17.35 8.91
N GLU A 66 7.58 16.82 7.89
CA GLU A 66 7.60 15.39 7.57
C GLU A 66 8.11 14.52 8.73
N ARG A 67 7.29 13.54 9.14
CA ARG A 67 7.54 12.67 10.32
C ARG A 67 8.80 11.80 10.22
N TRP A 68 9.37 11.63 9.04
CA TRP A 68 10.57 10.82 8.86
C TRP A 68 11.86 11.59 9.13
N ILE A 69 11.82 12.93 9.05
CA ILE A 69 12.96 13.78 9.33
C ILE A 69 13.08 13.94 10.86
N PRO A 70 14.27 13.74 11.45
CA PRO A 70 14.46 13.92 12.89
C PRO A 70 14.11 15.34 13.35
N THR A 71 13.38 15.48 14.46
CA THR A 71 12.99 16.80 14.98
C THR A 71 14.17 17.68 15.38
N GLY A 72 15.35 17.09 15.61
CA GLY A 72 16.60 17.82 15.80
C GLY A 72 17.00 18.66 14.58
N VAL A 73 16.65 18.22 13.37
CA VAL A 73 16.88 18.97 12.13
C VAL A 73 15.99 20.22 12.10
N TYR A 74 14.71 20.07 12.41
CA TYR A 74 13.78 21.20 12.54
C TYR A 74 14.20 22.17 13.64
N SER A 75 14.66 21.63 14.77
CA SER A 75 15.16 22.44 15.88
C SER A 75 16.38 23.29 15.47
N ALA A 76 17.31 22.71 14.70
CA ALA A 76 18.47 23.41 14.18
C ALA A 76 18.07 24.52 13.19
N TYR A 77 17.21 24.21 12.22
CA TYR A 77 16.69 25.18 11.26
C TYR A 77 16.00 26.36 11.95
N MET A 78 15.04 26.09 12.85
CA MET A 78 14.31 27.16 13.53
C MET A 78 15.20 27.95 14.49
N SER A 79 16.23 27.32 15.05
CA SER A 79 17.21 28.04 15.88
C SER A 79 18.05 29.01 15.05
N HIS A 80 18.38 28.63 13.82
CA HIS A 80 19.05 29.48 12.85
C HIS A 80 18.14 30.64 12.42
N LEU A 81 16.91 30.34 11.99
CA LEU A 81 15.94 31.34 11.51
C LEU A 81 15.59 32.39 12.57
N PHE A 82 15.33 31.96 13.81
CA PHE A 82 14.94 32.87 14.88
C PHE A 82 16.11 33.42 15.70
N ASN A 83 17.35 33.01 15.41
CA ASN A 83 18.55 33.38 16.14
C ASN A 83 18.43 33.17 17.67
N THR A 84 17.84 32.04 18.07
CA THR A 84 17.59 31.65 19.47
C THR A 84 17.49 30.14 19.56
N GLN A 85 17.85 29.54 20.69
CA GLN A 85 17.72 28.09 20.82
C GLN A 85 16.24 27.68 20.80
N VAL A 86 15.85 26.87 19.82
CA VAL A 86 14.53 26.27 19.66
C VAL A 86 14.63 24.74 19.81
N SER A 87 13.74 24.16 20.60
CA SER A 87 13.62 22.72 20.79
C SER A 87 12.25 22.26 20.32
N ILE A 88 12.22 21.33 19.36
CA ILE A 88 11.00 20.73 18.79
C ILE A 88 10.98 19.23 19.12
N VAL A 89 9.87 18.76 19.66
CA VAL A 89 9.63 17.36 20.01
C VAL A 89 8.28 16.94 19.45
N TYR A 90 8.24 15.79 18.79
CA TYR A 90 7.03 15.18 18.26
C TYR A 90 6.52 14.10 19.24
N SER A 91 5.21 14.07 19.45
CA SER A 91 4.54 13.06 20.27
C SER A 91 3.74 12.12 19.38
N ASP A 92 4.21 10.88 19.21
CA ASP A 92 3.55 9.87 18.36
C ASP A 92 2.12 9.55 18.84
N SER A 93 1.87 9.58 20.16
CA SER A 93 0.57 9.23 20.73
C SER A 93 -0.49 10.32 20.55
N MET A 94 -0.07 11.58 20.40
CA MET A 94 -0.95 12.73 20.23
C MET A 94 -0.95 13.27 18.79
N ASP A 95 -0.03 12.78 17.95
CA ASP A 95 0.22 13.31 16.62
C ASP A 95 0.46 14.84 16.60
N GLU A 96 1.22 15.32 17.59
CA GLU A 96 1.40 16.76 17.82
C GLU A 96 2.88 17.14 17.99
N TYR A 97 3.27 18.27 17.41
CA TYR A 97 4.55 18.91 17.66
C TYR A 97 4.48 19.88 18.84
N SER A 98 5.32 19.65 19.84
CA SER A 98 5.59 20.60 20.90
C SER A 98 6.89 21.34 20.61
N ALA A 99 6.89 22.65 20.87
CA ALA A 99 8.07 23.48 20.63
C ALA A 99 8.26 24.51 21.73
N LYS A 100 9.51 24.74 22.12
CA LYS A 100 9.93 25.74 23.11
C LYS A 100 11.10 26.53 22.55
N CYS A 101 11.15 27.82 22.86
CA CYS A 101 12.31 28.67 22.59
C CYS A 101 12.91 29.16 23.91
N SER A 102 14.22 29.37 23.95
CA SER A 102 14.92 29.87 25.13
C SER A 102 14.61 31.34 25.40
N MET A 103 14.61 32.18 24.36
CA MET A 103 14.24 33.59 24.42
C MET A 103 13.47 33.98 23.16
N LYS A 104 12.50 34.90 23.31
CA LYS A 104 11.77 35.48 22.20
C LYS A 104 12.59 36.63 21.60
N THR A 105 13.05 36.46 20.37
CA THR A 105 13.81 37.46 19.60
C THR A 105 12.86 38.35 18.79
N MET A 106 13.38 39.45 18.24
CA MET A 106 12.63 40.33 17.32
C MET A 106 12.10 39.57 16.10
N ALA A 107 12.82 38.54 15.64
CA ALA A 107 12.35 37.65 14.58
C ALA A 107 10.99 37.01 14.97
N ILE A 108 10.88 36.53 16.22
CA ILE A 108 9.66 35.89 16.74
C ILE A 108 8.56 36.92 17.04
N THR A 109 8.91 38.05 17.65
CA THR A 109 7.94 39.01 18.19
C THR A 109 7.46 40.07 17.21
N ASP A 110 8.23 40.34 16.15
CA ASP A 110 7.99 41.44 15.23
C ASP A 110 8.00 40.97 13.76
N GLU A 111 9.05 40.29 13.32
CA GLU A 111 9.22 39.91 11.89
C GLU A 111 8.25 38.82 11.43
N TYR A 112 8.11 37.75 12.21
CA TYR A 112 7.16 36.66 12.00
C TYR A 112 5.90 36.82 12.87
N MET A 113 5.57 38.05 13.26
CA MET A 113 4.35 38.35 14.00
C MET A 113 3.24 38.78 13.05
N VAL A 114 2.10 38.09 13.13
CA VAL A 114 0.87 38.48 12.44
C VAL A 114 -0.14 38.98 13.46
N LYS A 115 -0.43 40.29 13.39
CA LYS A 115 -1.40 40.94 14.26
C LYS A 115 -2.82 40.76 13.72
N GLY A 116 -3.52 39.73 14.19
CA GLY A 116 -4.95 39.59 13.92
C GLY A 116 -5.82 40.48 14.80
N TYR A 117 -7.08 40.64 14.40
CA TYR A 117 -8.07 41.48 15.09
C TYR A 117 -8.38 41.00 16.52
N TYR A 118 -8.62 39.69 16.69
CA TYR A 118 -8.91 39.09 18.01
C TYR A 118 -7.70 38.45 18.69
N ARG A 119 -6.72 38.01 17.90
CA ARG A 119 -5.55 37.26 18.38
C ARG A 119 -4.35 37.59 17.52
N HIS A 120 -3.19 37.68 18.16
CA HIS A 120 -1.90 37.79 17.48
C HIS A 120 -1.21 36.42 17.44
N TYR A 121 -0.50 36.16 16.34
CA TYR A 121 0.24 34.93 16.09
C TYR A 121 1.72 35.28 15.98
N ASP A 122 2.51 34.90 16.99
CA ASP A 122 3.96 35.09 16.99
C ASP A 122 4.66 34.03 16.13
N GLY A 123 5.96 34.22 15.87
CA GLY A 123 6.73 33.32 15.00
C GLY A 123 6.71 31.86 15.48
N MET A 124 6.63 31.62 16.79
CA MET A 124 6.48 30.27 17.34
C MET A 124 5.12 29.65 17.02
N SER A 125 4.04 30.45 17.02
CA SER A 125 2.72 30.01 16.62
C SER A 125 2.66 29.70 15.11
N LEU A 126 3.25 30.56 14.27
CA LEU A 126 3.31 30.34 12.83
C LEU A 126 4.20 29.13 12.47
N MET A 127 5.32 28.93 13.15
CA MET A 127 6.16 27.74 12.99
C MET A 127 5.39 26.44 13.28
N LYS A 128 4.53 26.42 14.31
CA LYS A 128 3.67 25.25 14.56
C LYS A 128 2.70 25.00 13.40
N HIS A 129 2.09 26.06 12.87
CA HIS A 129 1.26 25.95 11.67
C HIS A 129 2.06 25.44 10.46
N ALA A 130 3.30 25.91 10.29
CA ALA A 130 4.21 25.47 9.25
C ALA A 130 4.58 23.98 9.36
N LEU A 131 4.85 23.46 10.57
CA LEU A 131 5.11 22.03 10.82
C LEU A 131 3.91 21.15 10.44
N HIS A 132 2.69 21.65 10.59
CA HIS A 132 1.47 20.92 10.25
C HIS A 132 0.97 21.20 8.82
N ASN A 133 1.65 22.06 8.06
CA ASN A 133 1.17 22.57 6.77
C ASN A 133 -0.27 23.11 6.85
N THR A 134 -0.54 23.93 7.86
CA THR A 134 -1.83 24.57 8.10
C THR A 134 -1.66 26.08 8.17
N CYS A 135 -2.78 26.81 8.17
CA CYS A 135 -2.80 28.26 8.39
C CYS A 135 -3.74 28.59 9.56
N PRO A 136 -3.44 29.60 10.39
CA PRO A 136 -4.39 30.08 11.38
C PRO A 136 -5.68 30.59 10.75
N ASP A 137 -6.83 30.19 11.30
CA ASP A 137 -8.11 30.81 10.94
C ASP A 137 -8.25 32.13 11.67
N MET A 138 -8.32 33.23 10.91
CA MET A 138 -8.37 34.59 11.45
C MET A 138 -9.70 35.25 11.07
N MET A 139 -10.32 35.89 12.06
CA MET A 139 -11.56 36.63 11.92
C MET A 139 -11.33 38.10 12.30
N LYS A 140 -12.12 38.99 11.70
CA LYS A 140 -12.22 40.41 12.06
C LYS A 140 -13.67 40.83 12.26
N SER A 141 -13.88 41.82 13.11
CA SER A 141 -15.18 42.49 13.24
C SER A 141 -15.34 43.51 12.11
N ILE A 142 -16.51 43.53 11.47
CA ILE A 142 -16.91 44.57 10.52
C ILE A 142 -18.00 45.50 11.09
N GLY A 143 -18.35 45.35 12.37
CA GLY A 143 -19.39 46.09 13.06
C GLY A 143 -20.13 45.22 14.08
N GLU A 144 -21.07 45.81 14.81
CA GLU A 144 -21.94 45.11 15.75
C GLU A 144 -23.31 44.83 15.12
N ASP A 145 -23.92 43.69 15.47
CA ASP A 145 -25.29 43.36 15.11
C ASP A 145 -26.32 44.17 15.93
N GLU A 146 -27.62 43.99 15.65
CA GLU A 146 -28.70 44.67 16.38
C GLU A 146 -28.76 44.33 17.87
N HIS A 147 -27.96 43.37 18.33
CA HIS A 147 -27.90 42.88 19.71
C HIS A 147 -26.55 43.22 20.39
N GLY A 148 -25.68 43.99 19.72
CA GLY A 148 -24.38 44.43 20.24
C GLY A 148 -23.27 43.37 20.15
N ASN A 149 -23.44 42.30 19.37
CA ASN A 149 -22.40 41.30 19.14
C ASN A 149 -21.61 41.63 17.87
N ASP A 150 -20.30 41.39 17.90
CA ASP A 150 -19.44 41.50 16.72
C ASP A 150 -19.91 40.61 15.56
N ILE A 151 -20.12 41.22 14.39
CA ILE A 151 -20.28 40.51 13.13
C ILE A 151 -18.90 40.05 12.67
N LYS A 152 -18.61 38.76 12.90
CA LYS A 152 -17.34 38.14 12.55
C LYS A 152 -17.31 37.71 11.10
N VAL A 153 -16.33 38.22 10.37
CA VAL A 153 -16.02 37.78 9.01
C VAL A 153 -14.56 37.35 8.92
N ARG A 154 -14.25 36.50 7.94
CA ARG A 154 -12.87 36.06 7.71
C ARG A 154 -11.97 37.23 7.35
N ASP A 155 -10.81 37.28 7.98
CA ASP A 155 -9.79 38.28 7.70
C ASP A 155 -8.84 37.78 6.61
N SER A 156 -9.27 37.91 5.36
CA SER A 156 -8.50 37.43 4.20
C SER A 156 -7.08 38.01 4.14
N GLU A 157 -6.90 39.28 4.53
CA GLU A 157 -5.58 39.93 4.53
C GLU A 157 -4.67 39.35 5.62
N GLY A 158 -5.18 39.19 6.84
CA GLY A 158 -4.44 38.54 7.94
C GLY A 158 -4.06 37.09 7.61
N ILE A 159 -5.00 36.32 7.05
CA ILE A 159 -4.75 34.93 6.61
C ILE A 159 -3.69 34.89 5.50
N GLN A 160 -3.75 35.79 4.52
CA GLN A 160 -2.77 35.85 3.44
C GLN A 160 -1.37 36.20 3.98
N LEU A 161 -1.27 37.13 4.93
CA LEU A 161 0.00 37.49 5.57
C LEU A 161 0.56 36.32 6.39
N ALA A 162 -0.29 35.61 7.14
CA ALA A 162 0.10 34.41 7.87
C ALA A 162 0.59 33.30 6.94
N ASN A 163 -0.12 33.04 5.84
CA ASN A 163 0.31 32.09 4.82
C ASN A 163 1.68 32.47 4.24
N ALA A 164 1.87 33.74 3.85
CA ALA A 164 3.16 34.18 3.29
C ALA A 164 4.31 33.93 4.26
N LYS A 165 4.11 34.18 5.56
CA LYS A 165 5.12 33.93 6.60
C LYS A 165 5.34 32.43 6.86
N ILE A 166 4.30 31.61 6.77
CA ILE A 166 4.40 30.15 6.89
C ILE A 166 5.17 29.58 5.69
N ASP A 167 4.86 30.03 4.47
CA ASP A 167 5.54 29.62 3.25
C ASP A 167 7.01 30.03 3.28
N GLU A 168 7.34 31.21 3.82
CA GLU A 168 8.71 31.66 4.05
C GLU A 168 9.50 30.69 4.95
N ILE A 169 8.90 30.26 6.08
CA ILE A 169 9.49 29.24 6.97
C ILE A 169 9.64 27.89 6.26
N ARG A 170 8.65 27.48 5.46
CA ARG A 170 8.67 26.17 4.79
C ARG A 170 9.68 26.12 3.65
N ASN A 171 9.74 27.15 2.83
CA ASN A 171 10.65 27.22 1.69
C ASN A 171 12.10 27.45 2.15
N GLY A 172 12.29 28.31 3.16
CA GLY A 172 13.59 28.53 3.76
C GLY A 172 14.18 27.28 4.43
N PHE A 173 13.36 26.30 4.81
CA PHE A 173 13.85 25.02 5.31
C PHE A 173 14.61 24.25 4.23
N SER A 174 14.06 24.17 3.01
CA SER A 174 14.70 23.46 1.90
C SER A 174 15.98 24.15 1.46
N GLU A 175 15.97 25.48 1.36
CA GLU A 175 17.17 26.28 1.09
C GLU A 175 18.25 26.06 2.17
N TRP A 176 17.86 26.10 3.44
CA TRP A 176 18.79 25.84 4.55
C TRP A 176 19.37 24.42 4.51
N LEU A 177 18.59 23.41 4.11
CA LEU A 177 19.08 22.05 3.93
C LEU A 177 20.16 21.96 2.84
N GLU A 178 20.03 22.73 1.75
CA GLU A 178 21.02 22.79 0.66
C GLU A 178 22.35 23.40 1.11
N GLU A 179 22.34 24.30 2.10
CA GLU A 179 23.56 24.91 2.64
C GLU A 179 24.33 24.00 3.61
N GLN A 180 23.74 22.85 3.99
CA GLN A 180 24.39 21.94 4.94
C GLN A 180 25.54 21.15 4.32
N SER A 181 26.44 20.66 5.18
CA SER A 181 27.58 19.84 4.74
C SER A 181 27.15 18.58 3.98
N ASP A 182 27.99 18.11 3.06
CA ASP A 182 27.74 16.87 2.31
C ASP A 182 27.47 15.67 3.22
N SER A 183 28.18 15.56 4.35
CA SER A 183 27.95 14.49 5.34
C SER A 183 26.55 14.53 5.99
N PHE A 184 25.96 15.72 6.10
CA PHE A 184 24.61 15.89 6.61
C PHE A 184 23.60 15.43 5.56
N LYS A 185 23.77 15.91 4.31
CA LYS A 185 22.93 15.53 3.18
C LYS A 185 22.95 14.02 2.94
N GLU A 186 24.13 13.41 2.94
CA GLU A 186 24.31 11.96 2.78
C GLU A 186 23.56 11.16 3.84
N ARG A 187 23.61 11.58 5.12
CA ARG A 187 22.86 10.91 6.20
C ARG A 187 21.35 11.01 5.98
N LEU A 188 20.85 12.18 5.60
CA LEU A 188 19.42 12.39 5.39
C LEU A 188 18.92 11.59 4.16
N THR A 189 19.67 11.62 3.07
CA THR A 189 19.41 10.83 1.86
C THR A 189 19.46 9.33 2.15
N THR A 190 20.43 8.86 2.93
CA THR A 190 20.52 7.46 3.37
C THR A 190 19.30 7.05 4.18
N MET A 191 18.85 7.89 5.11
CA MET A 191 17.64 7.63 5.89
C MET A 191 16.40 7.53 5.00
N TYR A 192 16.24 8.45 4.04
CA TYR A 192 15.14 8.42 3.09
C TYR A 192 15.15 7.11 2.28
N ASN A 193 16.28 6.79 1.67
CA ASN A 193 16.40 5.62 0.81
C ASN A 193 16.16 4.30 1.58
N ARG A 194 16.67 4.20 2.82
CA ARG A 194 16.39 3.06 3.70
C ARG A 194 14.92 2.92 4.09
N LYS A 195 14.21 4.04 4.23
CA LYS A 195 12.81 4.03 4.69
C LYS A 195 11.81 3.85 3.55
N PHE A 196 12.10 4.42 2.39
CA PHE A 196 11.15 4.51 1.28
C PHE A 196 11.66 3.86 -0.01
N ASN A 197 12.92 4.08 -0.39
CA ASN A 197 13.52 3.51 -1.60
C ASN A 197 14.22 2.15 -1.35
N CYS A 198 13.54 1.26 -0.63
CA CYS A 198 14.08 -0.04 -0.25
C CYS A 198 13.22 -1.21 -0.73
N PHE A 199 12.09 -0.93 -1.36
CA PHE A 199 11.11 -1.94 -1.77
C PHE A 199 11.26 -2.33 -3.24
N VAL A 200 11.51 -3.61 -3.48
CA VAL A 200 11.49 -4.20 -4.82
C VAL A 200 10.19 -4.97 -5.02
N ARG A 201 9.50 -4.72 -6.13
CA ARG A 201 8.28 -5.45 -6.47
C ARG A 201 8.64 -6.89 -6.85
N PRO A 202 7.89 -7.90 -6.35
CA PRO A 202 8.04 -9.26 -6.83
C PRO A 202 7.89 -9.32 -8.35
N LYS A 203 8.82 -10.02 -9.01
CA LYS A 203 8.71 -10.36 -10.43
C LYS A 203 8.44 -11.85 -10.53
N TYR A 204 7.22 -12.20 -10.92
CA TYR A 204 6.81 -13.60 -11.08
C TYR A 204 7.20 -14.09 -12.47
N ASP A 205 7.89 -15.23 -12.55
CA ASP A 205 8.19 -15.91 -13.81
C ASP A 205 7.45 -17.24 -13.91
N GLY A 206 6.34 -17.22 -14.62
CA GLY A 206 5.51 -18.39 -14.86
C GLY A 206 5.92 -19.25 -16.06
N SER A 207 7.04 -18.94 -16.73
CA SER A 207 7.43 -19.58 -18.00
C SER A 207 7.54 -21.11 -17.93
N HIS A 208 7.96 -21.61 -16.77
CA HIS A 208 8.13 -23.02 -16.43
C HIS A 208 6.80 -23.81 -16.32
N GLN A 209 5.66 -23.11 -16.23
CA GLN A 209 4.35 -23.77 -16.11
C GLN A 209 3.91 -24.42 -17.43
N THR A 210 3.40 -25.64 -17.30
CA THR A 210 2.98 -26.49 -18.43
C THR A 210 1.46 -26.67 -18.56
N PHE A 211 0.67 -26.24 -17.58
CA PHE A 211 -0.79 -26.34 -17.53
C PHE A 211 -1.36 -27.70 -18.01
N PRO A 212 -1.10 -28.81 -17.30
CA PRO A 212 -1.56 -30.13 -17.71
C PRO A 212 -3.07 -30.18 -17.96
N GLY A 213 -3.47 -30.73 -19.11
CA GLY A 213 -4.89 -30.84 -19.51
C GLY A 213 -5.45 -29.62 -20.24
N LEU A 214 -4.69 -28.54 -20.39
CA LEU A 214 -5.10 -27.37 -21.17
C LEU A 214 -5.14 -27.70 -22.67
N ASP A 215 -6.31 -27.54 -23.30
CA ASP A 215 -6.52 -27.82 -24.72
C ASP A 215 -6.41 -26.54 -25.57
N LEU A 216 -5.20 -26.23 -26.00
CA LEU A 216 -4.94 -25.09 -26.89
C LEU A 216 -5.55 -25.26 -28.30
N LYS A 217 -5.86 -26.48 -28.74
CA LYS A 217 -6.44 -26.70 -30.07
C LYS A 217 -7.90 -26.26 -30.09
N VAL A 218 -8.67 -26.65 -29.09
CA VAL A 218 -10.08 -26.25 -28.96
C VAL A 218 -10.18 -24.76 -28.62
N LEU A 219 -9.32 -24.25 -27.72
CA LEU A 219 -9.22 -22.82 -27.42
C LEU A 219 -8.88 -21.97 -28.66
N GLY A 220 -7.94 -22.44 -29.49
CA GLY A 220 -7.58 -21.79 -30.75
C GLY A 220 -8.73 -21.74 -31.75
N GLY A 221 -9.52 -22.81 -31.87
CA GLY A 221 -10.67 -22.86 -32.77
C GLY A 221 -11.84 -21.97 -32.35
N LYS A 222 -12.12 -21.89 -31.04
CA LYS A 222 -13.29 -21.16 -30.52
C LYS A 222 -13.01 -19.71 -30.14
N TYR A 223 -11.84 -19.43 -29.56
CA TYR A 223 -11.48 -18.12 -29.00
C TYR A 223 -10.24 -17.51 -29.65
N GLY A 224 -9.62 -18.17 -30.64
CA GLY A 224 -8.41 -17.66 -31.30
C GLY A 224 -7.14 -17.72 -30.44
N VAL A 225 -7.17 -18.41 -29.30
CA VAL A 225 -6.03 -18.51 -28.37
C VAL A 225 -5.07 -19.58 -28.86
N LYS A 226 -3.94 -19.18 -29.44
CA LYS A 226 -2.92 -20.12 -29.98
C LYS A 226 -1.92 -20.59 -28.93
N SER A 227 -1.73 -19.79 -27.88
CA SER A 227 -0.77 -20.05 -26.80
C SER A 227 -1.19 -19.28 -25.55
N VAL A 228 -0.75 -19.75 -24.38
CA VAL A 228 -0.83 -18.97 -23.13
C VAL A 228 0.24 -17.88 -23.16
N TYR A 229 -0.16 -16.62 -22.99
CA TYR A 229 0.77 -15.50 -23.01
C TYR A 229 1.66 -15.48 -21.76
N PRO A 230 2.91 -14.97 -21.85
CA PRO A 230 3.80 -14.85 -20.69
C PRO A 230 3.12 -14.16 -19.50
N SER A 231 2.43 -13.04 -19.73
CA SER A 231 1.70 -12.31 -18.68
C SER A 231 0.59 -13.12 -17.99
N GLN A 232 -0.05 -14.04 -18.72
CA GLN A 232 -1.05 -14.95 -18.15
C GLN A 232 -0.37 -16.00 -17.27
N LYS A 233 0.76 -16.55 -17.73
CA LYS A 233 1.55 -17.49 -16.93
C LYS A 233 2.03 -16.83 -15.64
N ASP A 234 2.56 -15.61 -15.75
CA ASP A 234 3.06 -14.86 -14.60
C ASP A 234 1.94 -14.55 -13.59
N CYS A 235 0.72 -14.17 -14.05
CA CYS A 235 -0.41 -13.97 -13.11
C CYS A 235 -0.83 -15.30 -12.45
N VAL A 236 -0.88 -16.42 -13.18
CA VAL A 236 -1.21 -17.71 -12.55
C VAL A 236 -0.14 -18.10 -11.53
N TRP A 237 1.15 -17.91 -11.86
CA TRP A 237 2.24 -18.19 -10.93
C TRP A 237 2.16 -17.34 -9.66
N MET A 238 1.89 -16.04 -9.81
CA MET A 238 1.64 -15.12 -8.70
C MET A 238 0.51 -15.62 -7.79
N LEU A 239 -0.63 -16.01 -8.39
CA LEU A 239 -1.78 -16.50 -7.64
C LEU A 239 -1.47 -17.80 -6.87
N LEU A 240 -0.72 -18.71 -7.48
CA LEU A 240 -0.29 -19.95 -6.84
C LEU A 240 0.69 -19.69 -5.69
N GLN A 241 1.69 -18.83 -5.91
CA GLN A 241 2.72 -18.56 -4.91
C GLN A 241 2.17 -17.82 -3.67
N ASN A 242 1.24 -16.89 -3.90
CA ASN A 242 0.67 -16.07 -2.83
C ASN A 242 -0.59 -16.69 -2.19
N GLY A 243 -1.16 -17.75 -2.80
CA GLY A 243 -2.46 -18.28 -2.41
C GLY A 243 -3.64 -17.36 -2.76
N GLY A 244 -3.44 -16.40 -3.67
CA GLY A 244 -4.41 -15.38 -4.05
C GLY A 244 -3.73 -14.11 -4.57
N GLY A 245 -4.51 -13.12 -5.00
CA GLY A 245 -3.98 -11.85 -5.48
C GLY A 245 -4.94 -11.10 -6.37
N ILE A 246 -4.53 -9.88 -6.76
CA ILE A 246 -5.29 -9.02 -7.66
C ILE A 246 -4.66 -9.12 -9.06
N CYS A 247 -5.40 -9.63 -10.04
CA CYS A 247 -5.00 -9.62 -11.46
C CYS A 247 -5.65 -8.42 -12.18
N ASP A 248 -5.04 -7.24 -12.07
CA ASP A 248 -5.50 -6.01 -12.74
C ASP A 248 -4.93 -5.88 -14.16
N HIS A 249 -5.43 -6.72 -15.08
CA HIS A 249 -5.06 -6.64 -16.49
C HIS A 249 -6.10 -5.86 -17.31
N GLU A 250 -5.65 -5.27 -18.41
CA GLU A 250 -6.51 -4.61 -19.40
C GLU A 250 -7.61 -5.52 -19.95
N VAL A 251 -8.69 -4.92 -20.47
CA VAL A 251 -9.78 -5.67 -21.12
C VAL A 251 -9.24 -6.42 -22.35
N GLY A 252 -9.66 -7.67 -22.54
CA GLY A 252 -9.25 -8.49 -23.70
C GLY A 252 -7.95 -9.28 -23.53
N THR A 253 -7.21 -9.09 -22.44
CA THR A 253 -5.96 -9.81 -22.12
C THR A 253 -6.15 -11.28 -21.67
N GLY A 254 -7.40 -11.77 -21.66
CA GLY A 254 -7.73 -13.15 -21.30
C GLY A 254 -7.83 -13.43 -19.79
N LYS A 255 -8.30 -12.44 -19.01
CA LYS A 255 -8.56 -12.59 -17.55
C LYS A 255 -9.42 -13.82 -17.21
N THR A 256 -10.45 -14.12 -18.01
CA THR A 256 -11.28 -15.32 -17.83
C THR A 256 -10.47 -16.62 -17.95
N LEU A 257 -9.53 -16.68 -18.89
CA LEU A 257 -8.65 -17.83 -19.06
C LEU A 257 -7.68 -17.96 -17.88
N ILE A 258 -7.13 -16.85 -17.39
CA ILE A 258 -6.31 -16.81 -16.16
C ILE A 258 -7.09 -17.42 -14.98
N MET A 259 -8.35 -17.00 -14.78
CA MET A 259 -9.21 -17.53 -13.71
C MET A 259 -9.39 -19.06 -13.81
N CYS A 260 -9.66 -19.57 -15.03
CA CYS A 260 -9.84 -21.00 -15.26
C CYS A 260 -8.54 -21.79 -15.01
N MET A 261 -7.40 -21.29 -15.52
CA MET A 261 -6.10 -21.94 -15.33
C MET A 261 -5.68 -21.92 -13.85
N ALA A 262 -5.83 -20.79 -13.16
CA ALA A 262 -5.48 -20.68 -11.75
C ALA A 262 -6.33 -21.61 -10.86
N ALA A 263 -7.66 -21.63 -11.05
CA ALA A 263 -8.53 -22.53 -10.30
C ALA A 263 -8.18 -24.01 -10.54
N HIS A 264 -7.91 -24.37 -11.80
CA HIS A 264 -7.53 -25.74 -12.15
C HIS A 264 -6.19 -26.15 -11.52
N GLU A 265 -5.17 -25.29 -11.62
CA GLU A 265 -3.85 -25.54 -11.05
C GLU A 265 -3.88 -25.59 -9.53
N MET A 266 -4.62 -24.69 -8.87
CA MET A 266 -4.81 -24.72 -7.41
C MET A 266 -5.41 -26.05 -6.94
N LYS A 267 -6.36 -26.63 -7.70
CA LYS A 267 -6.89 -27.95 -7.39
C LYS A 267 -5.90 -29.07 -7.67
N ARG A 268 -5.28 -29.06 -8.86
CA ARG A 268 -4.30 -30.08 -9.28
C ARG A 268 -3.10 -30.17 -8.33
N LEU A 269 -2.67 -29.04 -7.79
CA LEU A 269 -1.56 -28.93 -6.83
C LEU A 269 -2.01 -29.14 -5.36
N GLY A 270 -3.29 -29.40 -5.11
CA GLY A 270 -3.82 -29.65 -3.77
C GLY A 270 -3.94 -28.40 -2.87
N MET A 271 -3.76 -27.20 -3.43
CA MET A 271 -3.92 -25.93 -2.72
C MET A 271 -5.38 -25.62 -2.41
N ALA A 272 -6.30 -26.04 -3.28
CA ALA A 272 -7.73 -25.89 -3.10
C ALA A 272 -8.45 -27.20 -3.40
N HIS A 273 -9.25 -27.71 -2.45
CA HIS A 273 -9.99 -28.96 -2.66
C HIS A 273 -11.14 -28.80 -3.66
N LYS A 274 -11.86 -27.68 -3.60
CA LYS A 274 -13.06 -27.41 -4.41
C LYS A 274 -13.13 -25.91 -4.73
N PRO A 275 -12.34 -25.44 -5.72
CA PRO A 275 -12.30 -24.03 -6.06
C PRO A 275 -13.66 -23.56 -6.58
N MET A 276 -13.99 -22.30 -6.27
CA MET A 276 -15.23 -21.66 -6.71
C MET A 276 -14.90 -20.37 -7.45
N ILE A 277 -15.49 -20.18 -8.62
CA ILE A 277 -15.43 -18.93 -9.38
C ILE A 277 -16.77 -18.21 -9.23
N ILE A 278 -16.72 -16.99 -8.68
CA ILE A 278 -17.90 -16.15 -8.45
C ILE A 278 -17.85 -14.98 -9.43
N GLY A 279 -18.93 -14.76 -10.17
CA GLY A 279 -19.00 -13.73 -11.20
C GLY A 279 -20.33 -12.99 -11.25
N LEU A 280 -20.41 -11.99 -12.13
CA LEU A 280 -21.70 -11.39 -12.48
C LEU A 280 -22.58 -12.43 -13.16
N LYS A 281 -23.89 -12.35 -12.92
CA LYS A 281 -24.88 -13.31 -13.44
C LYS A 281 -24.78 -13.50 -14.96
N ALA A 282 -24.56 -12.42 -15.70
CA ALA A 282 -24.40 -12.43 -17.16
C ALA A 282 -23.17 -13.22 -17.63
N ASN A 283 -22.12 -13.33 -16.80
CA ASN A 283 -20.83 -13.88 -17.20
C ASN A 283 -20.66 -15.36 -16.80
N VAL A 284 -21.50 -15.90 -15.90
CA VAL A 284 -21.37 -17.27 -15.39
C VAL A 284 -21.33 -18.30 -16.53
N ALA A 285 -22.22 -18.17 -17.51
CA ALA A 285 -22.28 -19.08 -18.65
C ALA A 285 -21.03 -18.99 -19.54
N GLU A 286 -20.50 -17.78 -19.75
CA GLU A 286 -19.30 -17.57 -20.56
C GLU A 286 -18.04 -18.09 -19.86
N ILE A 287 -17.93 -17.89 -18.53
CA ILE A 287 -16.85 -18.45 -17.72
C ILE A 287 -16.89 -19.98 -17.79
N ALA A 288 -18.07 -20.60 -17.59
CA ALA A 288 -18.21 -22.05 -17.67
C ALA A 288 -17.87 -22.61 -19.05
N ALA A 289 -18.33 -21.94 -20.11
CA ALA A 289 -18.00 -22.30 -21.48
C ALA A 289 -16.50 -22.18 -21.76
N THR A 290 -15.85 -21.13 -21.26
CA THR A 290 -14.39 -20.93 -21.38
C THR A 290 -13.64 -22.02 -20.64
N TYR A 291 -14.04 -22.34 -19.41
CA TYR A 291 -13.42 -23.40 -18.60
C TYR A 291 -13.53 -24.76 -19.30
N GLN A 292 -14.72 -25.16 -19.76
CA GLN A 292 -14.91 -26.42 -20.50
C GLN A 292 -14.11 -26.48 -21.80
N THR A 293 -13.92 -25.33 -22.45
CA THR A 293 -13.11 -25.27 -23.68
C THR A 293 -11.62 -25.41 -23.34
N ALA A 294 -11.18 -24.78 -22.25
CA ALA A 294 -9.80 -24.83 -21.78
C ALA A 294 -9.43 -26.21 -21.24
N TYR A 295 -10.32 -26.86 -20.48
CA TYR A 295 -10.10 -28.17 -19.86
C TYR A 295 -11.31 -29.08 -20.13
N PRO A 296 -11.39 -29.74 -21.31
CA PRO A 296 -12.55 -30.52 -21.72
C PRO A 296 -12.91 -31.69 -20.78
N ASN A 297 -11.92 -32.20 -20.04
CA ASN A 297 -12.11 -33.31 -19.11
C ASN A 297 -12.44 -32.84 -17.67
N ALA A 298 -12.45 -31.54 -17.40
CA ALA A 298 -12.75 -31.02 -16.07
C ALA A 298 -14.24 -31.14 -15.76
N ARG A 299 -14.55 -31.75 -14.62
CA ARG A 299 -15.91 -31.87 -14.10
C ARG A 299 -16.31 -30.57 -13.41
N ILE A 300 -16.85 -29.63 -14.18
CA ILE A 300 -17.35 -28.36 -13.62
C ILE A 300 -18.84 -28.43 -13.29
N LEU A 301 -19.25 -27.74 -12.22
CA LEU A 301 -20.64 -27.47 -11.90
C LEU A 301 -20.89 -25.97 -12.04
N TYR A 302 -21.88 -25.56 -12.83
CA TYR A 302 -22.30 -24.16 -12.88
C TYR A 302 -23.82 -24.05 -12.78
N ALA A 303 -24.31 -23.00 -12.13
CA ALA A 303 -25.74 -22.79 -11.94
C ALA A 303 -26.31 -21.92 -13.05
N SER A 304 -27.17 -22.48 -13.91
CA SER A 304 -28.02 -21.65 -14.76
C SER A 304 -29.15 -21.01 -13.94
N GLU A 305 -29.83 -20.01 -14.49
CA GLU A 305 -31.00 -19.41 -13.82
C GLU A 305 -32.11 -20.42 -13.50
N LYS A 306 -32.25 -21.46 -14.33
CA LYS A 306 -33.27 -22.51 -14.15
C LYS A 306 -32.90 -23.47 -13.01
N ASP A 307 -31.61 -23.72 -12.81
CA ASP A 307 -31.08 -24.65 -11.79
C ASP A 307 -31.14 -24.06 -10.38
N PHE A 308 -31.21 -22.73 -10.26
CA PHE A 308 -31.22 -22.03 -8.97
C PHE A 308 -32.61 -21.52 -8.53
N SER A 309 -33.68 -22.09 -9.10
CA SER A 309 -35.04 -21.88 -8.58
C SER A 309 -35.12 -22.31 -7.10
N THR A 310 -36.03 -21.74 -6.32
CA THR A 310 -36.18 -22.05 -4.88
C THR A 310 -36.33 -23.54 -4.62
N LYS A 311 -36.98 -24.28 -5.53
CA LYS A 311 -37.17 -25.74 -5.46
C LYS A 311 -35.87 -26.52 -5.72
N ASN A 312 -35.02 -26.04 -6.63
CA ASN A 312 -33.81 -26.76 -7.08
C ASN A 312 -32.54 -26.37 -6.31
N ARG A 313 -32.55 -25.22 -5.60
CA ARG A 313 -31.39 -24.71 -4.84
C ARG A 313 -30.82 -25.73 -3.85
N VAL A 314 -31.68 -26.44 -3.12
CA VAL A 314 -31.24 -27.46 -2.14
C VAL A 314 -30.52 -28.60 -2.84
N SER A 315 -31.05 -29.06 -3.98
CA SER A 315 -30.41 -30.09 -4.80
C SER A 315 -29.05 -29.63 -5.34
N PHE A 316 -28.96 -28.40 -5.82
CA PHE A 316 -27.70 -27.81 -6.30
C PHE A 316 -26.63 -27.76 -5.19
N PHE A 317 -26.98 -27.31 -3.98
CA PHE A 317 -26.05 -27.31 -2.85
C PHE A 317 -25.68 -28.73 -2.40
N ASN A 318 -26.61 -29.67 -2.44
CA ASN A 318 -26.31 -31.09 -2.18
C ASN A 318 -25.33 -31.65 -3.22
N ASN A 319 -25.45 -31.25 -4.50
CA ASN A 319 -24.49 -31.63 -5.53
C ASN A 319 -23.11 -31.07 -5.20
N ILE A 320 -22.99 -29.78 -4.86
CA ILE A 320 -21.73 -29.18 -4.42
C ILE A 320 -21.16 -29.96 -3.25
N LYS A 321 -21.95 -30.28 -2.23
CA LYS A 321 -21.48 -30.97 -1.01
C LYS A 321 -20.99 -32.38 -1.29
N ASN A 322 -21.78 -33.18 -2.02
CA ASN A 322 -21.60 -34.63 -2.09
C ASN A 322 -20.73 -35.11 -3.26
N ASN A 323 -20.44 -34.23 -4.23
CA ASN A 323 -19.61 -34.58 -5.37
C ASN A 323 -18.24 -33.89 -5.31
N ASP A 324 -17.25 -34.54 -5.91
CA ASP A 324 -15.97 -33.92 -6.20
C ASP A 324 -16.02 -33.29 -7.59
N TYR A 325 -16.15 -31.96 -7.62
CA TYR A 325 -16.13 -31.14 -8.82
C TYR A 325 -14.78 -30.43 -8.92
N ASP A 326 -14.26 -30.31 -10.13
CA ASP A 326 -13.00 -29.63 -10.39
C ASP A 326 -13.10 -28.12 -10.16
N CYS A 327 -14.25 -27.53 -10.45
CA CYS A 327 -14.58 -26.16 -10.12
C CYS A 327 -16.10 -25.98 -10.03
N VAL A 328 -16.55 -25.10 -9.14
CA VAL A 328 -17.95 -24.63 -9.09
C VAL A 328 -18.00 -23.19 -9.57
N ILE A 329 -18.95 -22.84 -10.45
CA ILE A 329 -19.09 -21.49 -11.01
C ILE A 329 -20.50 -20.97 -10.70
N MET A 330 -20.60 -19.80 -10.07
CA MET A 330 -21.88 -19.23 -9.67
C MET A 330 -21.88 -17.70 -9.64
N SER A 331 -23.06 -17.10 -9.55
CA SER A 331 -23.19 -15.66 -9.39
C SER A 331 -23.04 -15.22 -7.93
N HIS A 332 -22.77 -13.94 -7.71
CA HIS A 332 -22.77 -13.32 -6.37
C HIS A 332 -24.08 -13.61 -5.61
N ASP A 333 -25.23 -13.43 -6.27
CA ASP A 333 -26.56 -13.70 -5.66
C ASP A 333 -26.75 -15.16 -5.23
N GLN A 334 -26.15 -16.10 -5.97
CA GLN A 334 -26.22 -17.52 -5.67
C GLN A 334 -25.30 -17.87 -4.51
N PHE A 335 -24.10 -17.29 -4.48
CA PHE A 335 -23.15 -17.45 -3.39
C PHE A 335 -23.72 -16.93 -2.06
N GLY A 336 -24.34 -15.74 -2.06
CA GLY A 336 -25.01 -15.17 -0.89
C GLY A 336 -26.20 -15.99 -0.37
N LYS A 337 -26.68 -16.98 -1.13
CA LYS A 337 -27.76 -17.89 -0.74
C LYS A 337 -27.27 -19.19 -0.12
N ILE A 338 -25.96 -19.41 -0.01
CA ILE A 338 -25.37 -20.55 0.72
C ILE A 338 -25.67 -20.34 2.21
N PRO A 339 -26.32 -21.31 2.88
CA PRO A 339 -26.64 -21.17 4.29
C PRO A 339 -25.37 -21.12 5.15
N GLN A 340 -25.31 -20.16 6.07
CA GLN A 340 -24.29 -20.12 7.11
C GLN A 340 -24.70 -21.05 8.27
N SER A 341 -23.71 -21.59 8.98
CA SER A 341 -23.98 -22.37 10.19
C SER A 341 -24.59 -21.47 11.27
N PRO A 342 -25.63 -21.93 12.01
CA PRO A 342 -26.21 -21.18 13.13
C PRO A 342 -25.19 -20.73 14.18
N GLU A 343 -24.15 -21.53 14.41
CA GLU A 343 -23.06 -21.24 15.35
C GLU A 343 -22.26 -20.00 14.92
N LEU A 344 -21.90 -19.91 13.64
CA LEU A 344 -21.20 -18.75 13.07
C LEU A 344 -22.07 -17.50 13.09
N GLN A 345 -23.37 -17.64 12.77
CA GLN A 345 -24.31 -16.52 12.86
C GLN A 345 -24.39 -15.98 14.29
N ARG A 346 -24.46 -16.86 15.29
CA ARG A 346 -24.45 -16.47 16.70
C ARG A 346 -23.15 -15.76 17.09
N GLN A 347 -21.99 -16.23 16.60
CA GLN A 347 -20.70 -15.59 16.87
C GLN A 347 -20.63 -14.17 16.27
N ILE A 348 -21.08 -13.99 15.02
CA ILE A 348 -21.10 -12.67 14.37
C ILE A 348 -22.02 -11.72 15.15
N LEU A 349 -23.24 -12.16 15.48
CA LEU A 349 -24.19 -11.34 16.24
C LEU A 349 -23.70 -11.00 17.65
N GLN A 350 -23.00 -11.92 18.31
CA GLN A 350 -22.40 -11.64 19.62
C GLN A 350 -21.29 -10.59 19.50
N ALA A 351 -20.43 -10.68 18.48
CA ALA A 351 -19.38 -9.68 18.24
C ALA A 351 -19.97 -8.29 17.94
N GLU A 352 -21.07 -8.22 17.17
CA GLU A 352 -21.77 -6.96 16.89
C GLU A 352 -22.46 -6.36 18.13
N LEU A 353 -22.88 -7.18 19.10
CA LEU A 353 -23.44 -6.72 20.37
C LEU A 353 -22.37 -6.25 21.37
N ASP A 354 -21.15 -6.78 21.25
CA ASP A 354 -20.02 -6.48 22.14
C ASP A 354 -19.20 -5.25 21.66
N THR A 355 -19.44 -4.76 20.45
CA THR A 355 -19.01 -3.45 19.92
C THR A 355 -20.10 -2.40 20.04
#